data_AF-A0A6N9VPD2-F1
#
_entry.id   AF-A0A6N9VPD2-F1
#
_cell.length_a   1.000
_cell.length_b   1.000
_cell.length_c   1.000
_cell.angle_alpha   90.00
_cell.angle_beta   90.00
_cell.angle_gamma   90.00
#
_symmetry.space_group_name_H-M   'P 1'
#
loop_
_entity.id
_entity.type
_entity.pdbx_description
1 polymer ?
#
loop_
_entity_poly.entity_id
_entity_poly.type
_entity_poly.pdbx_seq_one_letter_code
_entity_poly.pdbx_strand_id
1 'polypeptide(L)' 'MMPQNELRLLPWSGPDGKPCYLSTDDNDGYMSRLADNIEAVQLGMATDLLERAAGVLGEDGQGCADP' A
#
# COMPACT_ATOMS: atom_id res chain seq x y z
N MET A 1 29.52 5.63 -11.97
CA MET A 1 28.18 5.61 -11.34
C MET A 1 27.20 5.50 -12.49
N MET A 2 26.59 4.35 -12.71
CA MET A 2 25.66 4.19 -13.83
C MET A 2 24.43 5.05 -13.55
N PRO A 3 23.86 5.78 -14.53
CA PRO A 3 22.59 6.43 -14.33
C PRO A 3 21.56 5.32 -14.16
N GLN A 4 21.12 5.10 -12.92
CA GLN A 4 19.99 4.24 -12.63
C GLN A 4 18.76 4.96 -13.17
N ASN A 5 18.51 4.83 -14.47
CA ASN A 5 17.23 5.13 -15.10
C ASN A 5 16.21 4.08 -14.61
N GLU A 6 15.91 4.12 -13.32
CA GLU A 6 15.12 3.11 -12.63
C GLU A 6 13.66 3.55 -12.64
N LEU A 7 12.93 3.06 -13.63
CA LEU A 7 11.49 3.18 -13.65
C LEU A 7 10.91 2.55 -12.36
N ARG A 8 10.30 3.36 -11.49
CA ARG A 8 9.61 2.86 -10.29
C ARG A 8 8.19 2.46 -10.64
N LEU A 9 7.72 1.36 -10.06
CA LEU A 9 6.32 0.97 -10.13
C LEU A 9 5.48 1.86 -9.20
N LEU A 10 4.32 2.31 -9.66
CA LEU A 10 3.39 3.10 -8.86
C LEU A 10 2.40 2.21 -8.11
N PRO A 11 1.83 2.67 -6.97
CA PRO A 11 0.89 1.90 -6.16
C PRO A 11 -0.53 1.82 -6.76
N TRP A 12 -0.70 2.27 -8.00
CA TRP A 12 -1.91 2.08 -8.80
C TRP A 12 -1.59 1.45 -10.15
N SER A 13 -2.56 0.70 -10.65
CA SER A 13 -2.52 0.19 -12.01
C SER A 13 -2.76 1.30 -13.03
N GLY A 14 -2.11 1.17 -14.17
CA GLY A 14 -2.40 1.92 -15.37
C GLY A 14 -3.64 1.37 -16.10
N PRO A 15 -3.88 1.86 -17.33
CA PRO A 15 -4.98 1.40 -18.17
C PRO A 15 -4.99 -0.12 -18.32
N ASP A 16 -6.20 -0.70 -18.38
CA ASP A 16 -6.42 -2.15 -18.47
C ASP A 16 -5.81 -2.97 -17.32
N GLY A 17 -5.55 -2.34 -16.16
CA GLY A 17 -4.91 -3.01 -15.02
C GLY A 17 -3.41 -3.27 -15.20
N LYS A 18 -2.79 -2.69 -16.22
CA LYS A 18 -1.36 -2.89 -16.51
C LYS A 18 -0.49 -2.19 -15.46
N PRO A 19 0.72 -2.68 -15.17
CA PRO A 19 1.68 -2.00 -14.31
C PRO A 19 1.95 -0.55 -14.80
N CYS A 20 2.00 0.41 -13.88
CA CYS A 20 2.26 1.82 -14.19
C CYS A 20 3.62 2.23 -13.65
N TYR A 21 4.49 2.76 -14.51
CA TYR A 21 5.86 3.12 -14.14
C TYR A 21 6.11 4.63 -14.25
N LEU A 22 6.91 5.16 -13.32
CA LEU A 22 7.38 6.54 -13.31
C LEU A 22 8.91 6.57 -13.47
N SER A 23 9.43 7.45 -14.33
CA SER A 23 10.88 7.72 -14.37
C SER A 23 11.30 8.45 -13.09
N THR A 24 12.33 7.93 -12.43
CA THR A 24 12.87 8.46 -11.16
C THR A 24 13.98 9.48 -11.35
N ASP A 25 14.14 10.03 -12.57
CA ASP A 25 15.13 11.08 -12.85
C ASP A 25 14.98 12.30 -11.92
N ASP A 26 13.79 12.49 -11.33
CA ASP A 26 13.54 13.40 -10.21
C ASP A 26 12.78 12.69 -9.09
N ASN A 27 13.52 12.11 -8.13
CA ASN A 27 12.99 11.36 -6.99
C ASN A 27 12.08 12.20 -6.06
N ASP A 28 12.04 13.53 -6.19
CA ASP A 28 11.12 14.42 -5.45
C ASP A 28 10.20 15.22 -6.38
N GLY A 29 10.00 14.71 -7.61
CA GLY A 29 9.02 15.26 -8.53
C GLY A 29 7.60 15.16 -7.98
N TYR A 30 6.67 15.96 -8.53
CA TYR A 30 5.26 15.96 -8.10
C TYR A 30 4.63 14.57 -8.11
N MET A 31 4.88 13.79 -9.18
CA MET A 31 4.38 12.42 -9.30
C MET A 31 5.07 11.47 -8.32
N SER A 32 6.30 11.80 -7.90
CA SER A 32 7.02 11.06 -6.86
C SER A 32 6.22 11.10 -5.56
N ARG A 33 6.05 12.33 -5.05
CA ARG A 33 5.30 12.64 -3.82
C ARG A 33 3.84 12.22 -3.85
N LEU A 34 3.18 12.33 -5.01
CA LEU A 34 1.79 11.87 -5.14
C LEU A 34 1.69 10.38 -4.88
N ALA A 35 2.63 9.58 -5.37
CA ALA A 35 2.58 8.14 -5.12
C ALA A 35 2.86 7.78 -3.67
N ASP A 36 3.83 8.46 -3.05
CA ASP A 36 4.17 8.22 -1.65
C ASP A 36 2.99 8.57 -0.74
N ASN A 37 2.25 9.64 -1.05
CA ASN A 37 1.02 10.00 -0.33
C ASN A 37 -0.08 8.94 -0.49
N ILE A 38 -0.27 8.41 -1.71
CA ILE A 38 -1.26 7.36 -1.96
C ILE A 38 -0.86 6.07 -1.25
N GLU A 39 0.41 5.69 -1.28
CA GLU A 39 0.95 4.55 -0.55
C GLU A 39 0.71 4.70 0.96
N ALA A 40 1.00 5.87 1.54
CA ALA A 40 0.74 6.13 2.95
C ALA A 40 -0.74 5.96 3.33
N VAL A 41 -1.66 6.43 2.48
CA VAL A 41 -3.10 6.24 2.68
C VAL A 41 -3.49 4.76 2.58
N GLN A 42 -2.97 4.04 1.58
CA GLN A 42 -3.21 2.60 1.41
C GLN A 42 -2.70 1.78 2.60
N LEU A 43 -1.50 2.09 3.11
CA LEU A 43 -0.94 1.43 4.28
C LEU A 43 -1.75 1.71 5.55
N GLY A 44 -2.23 2.95 5.74
CA GLY A 44 -3.13 3.28 6.85
C GLY A 44 -4.42 2.45 6.81
N MET A 45 -5.07 2.39 5.63
CA MET A 45 -6.26 1.57 5.44
C MET A 45 -5.99 0.08 5.65
N ALA A 46 -4.82 -0.42 5.22
CA ALA A 46 -4.43 -1.81 5.43
C ALA A 46 -4.27 -2.14 6.92
N THR A 47 -3.67 -1.23 7.70
CA THR A 47 -3.56 -1.37 9.16
C THR A 47 -4.95 -1.44 9.80
N ASP A 48 -5.85 -0.51 9.49
CA ASP A 48 -7.22 -0.50 10.03
C ASP A 48 -7.97 -1.79 9.70
N LEU A 49 -7.79 -2.32 8.49
CA LEU A 49 -8.41 -3.56 8.05
C LEU A 49 -7.85 -4.77 8.83
N LEU A 50 -6.54 -4.81 9.06
CA LEU A 50 -5.89 -5.87 9.81
C LEU A 50 -6.33 -5.87 11.28
N GLU A 51 -6.46 -4.70 11.90
CA GLU A 51 -6.97 -4.58 13.27
C GLU A 51 -8.40 -5.12 13.41
N ARG A 52 -9.27 -4.79 12.45
CA ARG A 52 -10.64 -5.32 12.41
C ARG A 52 -10.67 -6.83 12.21
N ALA A 53 -9.86 -7.35 11.29
CA ALA A 53 -9.76 -8.78 11.05
C ALA A 53 -9.25 -9.53 12.30
N ALA A 54 -8.28 -8.97 13.02
CA ALA A 54 -7.80 -9.52 14.28
C ALA A 54 -8.89 -9.53 15.36
N GLY A 55 -9.71 -8.49 15.44
CA GLY A 55 -10.88 -8.45 16.33
C GLY A 55 -11.86 -9.59 16.07
N VAL A 56 -12.29 -9.76 14.80
CA VAL A 56 -13.20 -10.85 14.40
C VAL A 56 -12.64 -12.22 14.75
N LEU A 57 -11.37 -12.47 14.42
CA LEU A 57 -10.71 -13.75 14.71
C LEU A 57 -10.50 -14.00 16.22
N GLY A 58 -10.36 -12.93 17.02
CA GLY A 58 -10.23 -13.02 18.48
C GLY A 58 -11.57 -13.31 19.18
N GLU A 59 -12.68 -12.81 18.64
CA GLU A 59 -14.03 -13.06 19.16
C GLU A 59 -14.49 -14.51 18.93
N ASP A 60 -14.05 -15.15 17.83
CA ASP A 60 -14.31 -16.56 17.52
C ASP A 60 -13.64 -17.54 18.52
N GLY A 61 -12.66 -17.08 19.31
CA GLY A 61 -11.94 -17.88 20.31
C GLY A 61 -12.52 -17.82 21.73
N GLN A 62 -13.42 -16.86 22.02
CA GLN A 62 -13.90 -16.60 23.38
C GLN A 62 -15.35 -17.08 23.63
N GLY A 63 -16.01 -17.63 22.61
CA GLY A 63 -17.40 -18.09 22.66
C GLY A 63 -17.60 -19.57 23.01
N CYS A 64 -16.95 -20.10 24.06
CA CYS A 64 -17.41 -21.30 24.78
C CYS A 64 -16.65 -21.49 26.11
N ALA A 65 -16.69 -20.49 27.00
CA ALA A 65 -16.42 -20.71 28.41
C ALA A 65 -17.58 -20.09 29.20
N ASP A 66 -18.67 -20.85 29.30
CA ASP A 66 -19.74 -20.59 30.27
C ASP A 66 -19.25 -21.07 31.66
N PRO A 67 -19.51 -20.36 32.77
CA PRO A 67 -19.16 -20.77 34.13
C PRO A 67 -19.68 -22.13 34.60
#